data_AF-A0A660TA01-F1
#
_entry.id   AF-A0A660TA01-F1
#
_cell.length_a   1.000
_cell.length_b   1.000
_cell.length_c   1.000
_cell.angle_alpha   90.00
_cell.angle_beta   90.00
_cell.angle_gamma   90.00
#
_symmetry.space_group_name_H-M   'P 1'
#
loop_
_entity.id
_entity.type
_entity.pdbx_description
1 polymer ?
#
loop_
_entity_poly.entity_id
_entity_poly.type
_entity_poly.pdbx_seq_one_letter_code
_entity_poly.pdbx_strand_id
1 'polypeptide(L)'
;MSVYRVYFKWKGKEISLSAKELDLTHPYFVSIKDLVFDNSSKLIINPSEDEIRKTFQKSKHLMIPFQAVILIEELKNDEKNHVVPFNLIEDSMKQKK
;
A
#
# COMPACT_ATOMS: atom_id res chain seq x y z
N MET A 1 -16.99 -2.63 2.16
CA MET A 1 -16.07 -3.49 1.38
C MET A 1 -14.66 -3.21 1.86
N SER A 2 -13.88 -4.23 2.18
CA SER A 2 -12.48 -4.03 2.55
C SER A 2 -11.65 -3.65 1.31
N VAL A 3 -10.62 -2.84 1.50
CA VAL A 3 -9.59 -2.57 0.48
C VAL A 3 -8.27 -3.09 1.03
N TYR A 4 -7.56 -3.88 0.24
CA TYR A 4 -6.26 -4.40 0.63
C TYR A 4 -5.17 -3.49 0.10
N ARG A 5 -4.21 -3.12 0.94
CA ARG A 5 -2.98 -2.45 0.49
C ARG A 5 -1.81 -3.41 0.64
N VAL A 6 -1.11 -3.66 -0.46
CA VAL A 6 0.04 -4.57 -0.51
C VAL A 6 1.31 -3.77 -0.77
N TYR A 7 2.26 -3.86 0.16
CA TYR A 7 3.61 -3.30 0.05
C TYR A 7 4.56 -4.38 -0.44
N PHE A 8 5.35 -4.07 -1.48
CA PHE A 8 6.27 -5.03 -2.05
C PHE A 8 7.48 -4.37 -2.70
N LYS A 9 8.56 -5.14 -2.85
CA LYS A 9 9.76 -4.71 -3.56
C LYS A 9 9.59 -4.88 -5.06
N TRP A 10 9.85 -3.83 -5.82
CA TRP A 10 9.85 -3.84 -7.28
C TRP A 10 11.02 -3.02 -7.82
N LYS A 11 11.88 -3.65 -8.63
CA LYS A 11 13.07 -3.02 -9.23
C LYS A 11 13.95 -2.24 -8.23
N GLY A 12 14.12 -2.80 -7.02
CA GLY A 12 14.93 -2.17 -5.97
C GLY A 12 14.25 -1.02 -5.23
N LYS A 13 12.99 -0.71 -5.53
CA LYS A 13 12.17 0.26 -4.80
C LYS A 13 11.08 -0.45 -4.00
N GLU A 14 10.66 0.14 -2.90
CA GLU A 14 9.48 -0.29 -2.15
C GLU A 14 8.28 0.51 -2.64
N ILE A 15 7.22 -0.20 -3.03
CA ILE A 15 6.00 0.39 -3.57
C ILE A 15 4.78 -0.24 -2.92
N SER A 16 3.63 0.45 -3.00
CA SER A 16 2.36 -0.06 -2.50
C SER A 16 1.28 0.02 -3.57
N LEU A 17 0.44 -1.02 -3.66
CA LEU A 17 -0.76 -1.03 -4.49
C LEU A 17 -1.99 -1.37 -3.64
N SER A 18 -3.10 -0.68 -3.91
CA SER A 18 -4.39 -0.99 -3.31
C SER A 18 -5.26 -1.81 -4.26
N ALA A 19 -6.04 -2.75 -3.75
CA ALA A 19 -6.86 -3.66 -4.53
C ALA A 19 -8.14 -4.06 -3.75
N LYS A 20 -9.21 -4.40 -4.46
CA LYS A 20 -10.46 -4.87 -3.80
C LYS A 20 -10.45 -6.35 -3.48
N GLU A 21 -9.67 -7.13 -4.22
CA GLU A 21 -9.57 -8.57 -4.04
C GLU A 21 -8.12 -8.98 -3.76
N LEU A 22 -7.96 -9.88 -2.80
CA LEU A 22 -6.71 -10.51 -2.41
C LEU A 22 -6.92 -12.03 -2.41
N ASP A 23 -6.01 -12.75 -3.06
CA ASP A 23 -5.99 -14.21 -3.15
C ASP A 23 -4.61 -14.75 -2.76
N LEU A 24 -4.61 -15.59 -1.72
CA LEU A 24 -3.42 -16.23 -1.13
C LEU A 24 -3.40 -17.76 -1.37
N THR A 25 -4.27 -18.28 -2.24
CA THR A 25 -4.38 -19.73 -2.50
C THR A 25 -3.19 -20.27 -3.29
N HIS A 26 -2.49 -19.43 -4.05
CA HIS A 26 -1.31 -19.84 -4.79
C HIS A 26 -0.08 -19.94 -3.86
N PRO A 27 0.64 -21.07 -3.81
CA PRO A 27 1.70 -21.32 -2.82
C PRO A 27 2.87 -20.33 -2.86
N TYR A 28 3.12 -19.72 -4.02
CA TYR A 28 4.27 -18.83 -4.24
C TYR A 28 3.92 -17.36 -4.48
N PHE A 29 2.63 -17.04 -4.66
CA PHE A 29 2.25 -15.71 -5.13
C PHE A 29 1.06 -15.17 -4.35
N VAL A 30 1.17 -13.90 -3.98
CA VAL A 30 0.06 -13.08 -3.54
C VAL A 30 -0.60 -12.48 -4.77
N SER A 31 -1.87 -12.81 -4.98
CA SER A 31 -2.65 -12.33 -6.11
C SER A 31 -3.53 -11.17 -5.68
N ILE A 32 -3.47 -10.06 -6.41
CA ILE A 32 -4.41 -8.94 -6.24
C ILE A 32 -5.15 -8.65 -7.54
N LYS A 33 -6.43 -8.30 -7.43
CA LYS A 33 -7.30 -7.95 -8.56
C LYS A 33 -8.09 -6.69 -8.24
N ASP A 34 -8.57 -6.04 -9.30
CA ASP A 34 -9.33 -4.80 -9.22
C ASP A 34 -8.57 -3.71 -8.46
N LEU A 35 -7.41 -3.33 -9.02
CA LEU A 35 -6.55 -2.29 -8.48
C LEU A 35 -7.32 -0.98 -8.31
N VAL A 36 -7.17 -0.38 -7.14
CA VAL A 36 -7.75 0.90 -6.77
C VAL A 36 -6.65 1.94 -6.77
N PHE A 37 -6.77 2.92 -7.66
CA PHE A 37 -5.88 4.07 -7.69
C PHE A 37 -6.63 5.25 -7.07
N ASP A 38 -6.06 5.85 -6.02
CA ASP A 38 -6.60 7.07 -5.45
C ASP A 38 -6.25 8.25 -6.38
N ASN A 39 -7.27 8.91 -6.92
CA ASN A 39 -7.09 10.10 -7.76
C ASN A 39 -6.90 11.38 -6.91
N SER A 40 -6.88 11.28 -5.58
CA SER A 40 -6.94 12.43 -4.67
C SER A 40 -5.58 12.94 -4.16
N SER A 41 -4.43 12.41 -4.60
CA SER A 41 -3.12 13.03 -4.32
C SER A 41 -2.87 14.30 -5.17
N LYS A 42 -3.81 15.25 -5.11
CA LYS A 42 -3.53 16.67 -5.29
C LYS A 42 -2.51 17.07 -4.22
N LEU A 43 -1.20 16.96 -4.49
CA LEU A 43 -0.27 18.09 -4.36
C LEU A 43 1.20 17.74 -4.67
N ILE A 44 1.63 16.49 -4.72
CA ILE A 44 3.03 16.14 -5.03
C ILE A 44 3.04 14.82 -5.80
N ILE A 45 2.87 14.86 -7.12
CA ILE A 45 3.00 13.66 -7.96
C ILE A 45 4.49 13.34 -8.03
N ASN A 46 4.92 12.38 -7.22
CA ASN A 46 6.26 11.83 -7.33
C ASN A 46 6.32 11.08 -8.69
N PRO A 47 7.30 11.34 -9.58
CA PRO A 47 7.38 10.67 -10.88
C PRO A 47 7.37 9.14 -10.80
N SER A 48 7.80 8.58 -9.66
CA SER A 48 7.72 7.14 -9.40
C SER A 48 6.26 6.63 -9.31
N GLU A 49 5.32 7.43 -8.83
CA GLU A 49 3.89 7.05 -8.70
C GLU A 49 3.21 6.97 -10.06
N ASP A 50 3.51 7.92 -10.95
CA ASP A 50 3.01 7.93 -12.33
C ASP A 50 3.54 6.74 -13.15
N GLU A 51 4.81 6.35 -12.94
CA GLU A 51 5.39 5.15 -13.55
C GLU A 51 4.69 3.87 -13.08
N ILE A 52 4.45 3.74 -11.77
CA ILE A 52 3.73 2.60 -11.17
C ILE A 52 2.34 2.52 -11.78
N ARG A 53 1.60 3.63 -11.79
CA ARG A 53 0.26 3.67 -12.38
C ARG A 53 0.29 3.27 -13.85
N LYS A 54 1.17 3.87 -14.67
CA LYS A 54 1.30 3.52 -16.08
C LYS A 54 1.64 2.05 -16.30
N THR A 55 2.46 1.48 -15.43
CA THR A 55 2.89 0.08 -15.49
C THR A 55 1.76 -0.88 -15.17
N PHE A 56 1.00 -0.65 -14.09
CA PHE A 56 0.05 -1.61 -13.55
C PHE A 56 -1.43 -1.31 -13.87
N GLN A 57 -1.77 -0.14 -14.40
CA GLN A 57 -3.16 0.22 -14.72
C GLN A 57 -3.86 -0.71 -15.72
N LYS A 58 -3.09 -1.40 -16.58
CA LYS A 58 -3.64 -2.34 -17.58
C LYS A 58 -3.69 -3.78 -17.05
N SER A 59 -3.14 -4.04 -15.88
CA SER A 59 -3.11 -5.36 -15.29
C SER A 59 -4.44 -5.66 -14.60
N LYS A 60 -5.19 -6.61 -15.16
CA LYS A 60 -6.42 -7.14 -14.53
C LYS A 60 -6.12 -7.93 -13.25
N HIS A 61 -4.98 -8.62 -13.23
CA HIS A 61 -4.55 -9.51 -12.17
C HIS A 61 -3.04 -9.38 -12.03
N LEU A 62 -2.58 -9.11 -10.81
CA LEU A 62 -1.17 -9.04 -10.49
C LEU A 62 -0.81 -10.17 -9.53
N MET A 63 0.20 -10.95 -9.89
CA MET A 63 0.75 -12.02 -9.06
C MET A 63 2.12 -11.58 -8.56
N ILE A 64 2.20 -11.28 -7.27
CA ILE A 64 3.42 -10.79 -6.62
C ILE A 64 4.07 -11.99 -5.91
N PRO A 65 5.34 -12.31 -6.17
CA PRO A 65 6.01 -13.38 -5.45
C PRO A 65 5.96 -13.14 -3.94
N PHE A 66 5.60 -14.16 -3.15
CA PHE A 66 5.42 -14.02 -1.70
C PHE A 66 6.65 -13.40 -1.01
N GLN A 67 7.84 -13.82 -1.43
CA GLN A 67 9.13 -13.29 -0.97
C GLN A 67 9.37 -11.79 -1.24
N ALA A 68 8.65 -11.19 -2.19
CA ALA A 68 8.75 -9.76 -2.51
C ALA A 68 7.78 -8.92 -1.69
N VAL A 69 6.78 -9.54 -1.06
CA VAL A 69 5.78 -8.87 -0.23
C VAL A 69 6.40 -8.54 1.13
N ILE A 70 6.20 -7.30 1.56
CA ILE A 70 6.68 -6.76 2.83
C ILE A 70 5.55 -6.75 3.85
N LEU A 71 4.37 -6.25 3.45
CA LEU A 71 3.21 -6.07 4.32
C LEU A 71 1.92 -6.11 3.50
N ILE A 72 0.86 -6.68 4.09
CA ILE A 72 -0.50 -6.62 3.57
C ILE A 72 -1.38 -6.01 4.66
N GLU A 73 -2.05 -4.92 4.33
CA GLU A 73 -3.06 -4.29 5.19
C GLU A 73 -4.45 -4.59 4.65
N GLU A 74 -5.38 -4.96 5.53
CA GLU A 74 -6.82 -4.92 5.23
C GLU A 74 -7.41 -3.65 5.82
N LEU A 75 -7.83 -2.73 4.94
CA LEU A 75 -8.41 -1.46 5.31
C LEU A 75 -9.93 -1.57 5.31
N LYS A 76 -10.57 -1.07 6.37
CA LYS A 76 -12.02 -0.85 6.36
C LYS A 76 -12.31 0.30 5.38
N ASN A 77 -13.31 0.14 4.53
CA ASN A 77 -13.95 1.31 3.88
C ASN A 77 -14.67 2.10 4.96
N ASP A 78 -13.96 2.92 5.70
CA ASP A 78 -14.58 4.01 6.42
C ASP A 78 -14.74 5.16 5.42
N GLU A 79 -15.98 5.45 5.04
CA GLU A 79 -16.32 6.54 4.13
C GLU A 79 -15.94 7.94 4.69
N LYS A 80 -15.23 8.03 5.82
CA LYS A 80 -14.67 9.27 6.38
C LYS A 80 -13.34 8.98 7.06
N ASN A 81 -12.23 9.26 6.36
CA ASN A 81 -10.91 9.43 6.96
C ASN A 81 -10.98 10.52 8.05
N HIS A 82 -11.25 10.14 9.29
CA HIS A 82 -10.90 10.99 10.43
C HIS A 82 -9.40 10.81 10.64
N VAL A 83 -8.61 11.67 10.01
CA VAL A 83 -7.16 11.71 10.21
C VAL A 83 -6.93 12.15 11.66
N VAL A 84 -6.79 11.20 12.57
CA VAL A 84 -6.26 11.51 13.89
C VAL A 84 -4.74 11.69 13.73
N PRO A 85 -4.20 12.90 13.98
CA PRO A 85 -2.76 13.08 13.97
C PRO A 85 -2.16 12.24 15.10
N PHE A 86 -1.36 11.25 14.73
CA PHE A 86 -0.58 10.47 15.68
C PHE A 86 0.59 11.34 16.15
N ASN A 87 0.46 11.96 17.32
CA ASN A 87 1.59 12.60 17.97
C ASN A 87 2.42 11.50 18.65
N LEU A 88 3.59 11.22 18.07
CA LEU A 88 4.63 10.42 18.71
C LEU A 88 5.11 11.20 19.94
N ILE A 89 4.70 10.77 21.14
CA ILE A 89 5.30 11.26 22.38
C ILE A 89 6.68 10.61 22.47
N GLU A 90 7.71 11.31 22.01
CA GLU A 90 9.09 10.95 22.33
C GLU A 90 9.28 11.12 23.84
N ASP A 91 9.51 9.98 24.48
CA ASP A 91 9.79 9.81 25.88
C ASP A 91 11.03 10.65 26.26
N SER A 92 10.80 11.82 26.85
CA SER A 92 11.85 12.69 27.39
C SER A 92 12.29 12.18 28.77
N MET A 93 12.73 10.92 28.84
CA MET A 93 13.57 10.42 29.92
C MET A 93 15.04 10.66 29.60
N LYS A 94 15.56 11.84 30.01
CA LYS A 94 16.96 12.13 30.44
C LYS A 94 17.15 13.66 30.43
N GLN A 95 17.30 14.34 31.55
CA GLN A 95 18.42 14.17 32.48
C GLN A 95 18.08 14.71 33.87
N LYS A 96 18.36 13.88 34.87
CA LYS A 96 18.74 14.32 36.22
C LYS A 96 19.85 15.37 36.11
N LYS A 97 19.68 16.50 36.80
CA LYS A 97 20.77 17.17 37.50
C LYS A 97 20.25 17.78 38.78
#